data_AF-A0A7H8N300-F1
#
_entry.id   AF-A0A7H8N300-F1
#
_cell.length_a   1.000
_cell.length_b   1.000
_cell.length_c   1.000
_cell.angle_alpha   90.00
_cell.angle_beta   90.00
_cell.angle_gamma   90.00
#
_symmetry.space_group_name_H-M   'P 1'
#
loop_
_entity.id
_entity.type
_entity.pdbx_description
1 polymer ?
#
loop_
_entity_poly.entity_id
_entity_poly.type
_entity_poly.pdbx_seq_one_letter_code
_entity_poly.pdbx_strand_id
1 'polypeptide(L)' 'MSLTKRYMDDLAVVALWAASAASWERPAVRAEALSPVFIACGELAAKYPGPNLVAALLVREAVLSYANTRVALRETEVA' A
#
# COMPACT_ATOMS: atom_id res chain seq x y z
N MET A 1 4.25 -3.53 22.93
CA MET A 1 4.12 -2.59 21.79
C MET A 1 2.69 -2.04 21.80
N SER A 2 2.46 -0.73 21.68
CA SER A 2 1.10 -0.17 21.68
C SER A 2 0.39 -0.44 20.34
N LEU A 3 -0.95 -0.46 20.35
CA LEU A 3 -1.76 -0.61 19.13
C LEU A 3 -1.51 0.52 18.14
N THR A 4 -1.32 1.75 18.63
CA THR A 4 -0.98 2.91 17.78
C THR A 4 0.35 2.71 17.07
N LYS A 5 1.39 2.24 17.77
CA LYS A 5 2.70 2.01 17.15
C LYS A 5 2.61 0.93 16.06
N ARG A 6 1.95 -0.18 16.37
CA ARG A 6 1.73 -1.27 15.40
C ARG A 6 1.00 -0.77 14.15
N TYR A 7 -0.03 0.05 14.33
CA TYR A 7 -0.81 0.59 13.21
C TYR A 7 0.04 1.49 12.29
N MET A 8 0.88 2.34 12.87
CA MET A 8 1.81 3.16 12.09
C MET A 8 2.86 2.33 11.35
N ASP A 9 3.38 1.27 12.00
CA ASP A 9 4.30 0.33 11.37
C ASP A 9 3.62 -0.41 10.20
N ASP A 10 2.41 -0.91 10.41
CA ASP A 10 1.63 -1.59 9.38
C ASP A 10 1.33 -0.65 8.19
N LEU A 11 0.96 0.61 8.44
CA LEU A 11 0.79 1.64 7.39
C LEU A 11 2.06 1.86 6.57
N ALA A 12 3.21 2.00 7.23
CA ALA A 12 4.48 2.19 6.54
C ALA A 12 4.84 0.99 5.64
N VAL A 13 4.53 -0.23 6.10
CA VAL A 13 4.74 -1.47 5.33
C VAL A 13 3.88 -1.49 4.06
N VAL A 14 2.57 -1.26 4.16
CA VAL A 14 1.71 -1.25 2.95
C VAL A 14 2.01 -0.08 2.01
N ALA A 15 2.36 1.09 2.53
CA ALA A 15 2.82 2.22 1.73
C ALA A 15 4.06 1.86 0.89
N LEU A 16 5.07 1.26 1.53
CA LEU A 16 6.30 0.81 0.87
C LEU A 16 6.02 -0.24 -0.21
N TRP A 17 5.20 -1.25 0.10
CA TRP A 17 4.88 -2.31 -0.86
C TRP A 17 4.09 -1.78 -2.05
N ALA A 18 3.14 -0.87 -1.83
CA ALA A 18 2.38 -0.25 -2.89
C ALA A 18 3.24 0.66 -3.78
N ALA A 19 4.17 1.42 -3.20
CA ALA A 19 5.17 2.19 -3.94
C ALA A 19 6.08 1.27 -4.78
N SER A 20 6.54 0.15 -4.22
CA SER A 20 7.32 -0.85 -4.97
C SER A 20 6.51 -1.49 -6.10
N ALA A 21 5.20 -1.71 -5.92
CA ALA A 21 4.34 -2.19 -7.00
C ALA A 21 4.18 -1.15 -8.12
N ALA A 22 4.21 0.14 -7.79
CA ALA A 22 4.11 1.23 -8.76
C ALA A 22 5.33 1.37 -9.69
N SER A 23 6.51 0.91 -9.24
CA SER A 23 7.76 1.04 -9.99
C SER A 23 7.91 0.07 -11.16
N TRP A 24 7.04 -0.94 -11.28
CA TRP A 24 7.06 -1.83 -12.44
C TRP A 24 6.60 -1.10 -13.71
N GLU A 25 7.36 -1.23 -14.79
CA GLU A 25 7.08 -0.56 -16.07
C GLU A 25 5.80 -1.07 -16.75
N ARG A 26 5.59 -2.40 -16.70
CA ARG A 26 4.48 -3.05 -17.40
C ARG A 26 3.18 -2.95 -16.59
N PRO A 27 2.07 -2.46 -17.16
CA PRO A 27 0.79 -2.35 -16.46
C PRO A 27 0.27 -3.66 -15.86
N ALA A 28 0.40 -4.78 -16.58
CA ALA A 28 -0.03 -6.08 -16.09
C ALA A 28 0.74 -6.50 -14.83
N VAL A 29 2.06 -6.32 -14.84
CA VAL A 29 2.94 -6.64 -13.70
C VAL A 29 2.63 -5.75 -12.49
N ARG A 30 2.28 -4.48 -12.70
CA ARG A 30 1.81 -3.60 -11.60
C ARG A 30 0.54 -4.13 -10.94
N ALA A 31 -0.44 -4.54 -11.75
CA ALA A 31 -1.70 -5.08 -11.23
C ALA A 31 -1.47 -6.39 -10.45
N GLU A 32 -0.62 -7.27 -10.98
CA GLU A 32 -0.21 -8.50 -10.29
C GLU A 32 0.51 -8.20 -8.96
N ALA A 33 1.41 -7.22 -8.95
CA ALA A 33 2.14 -6.81 -7.75
C ALA A 33 1.25 -6.12 -6.70
N LEU A 34 0.13 -5.51 -7.08
CA LEU A 34 -0.83 -4.89 -6.15
C LEU A 34 -1.71 -5.92 -5.43
N SER A 35 -2.01 -7.05 -6.07
CA SER A 35 -2.84 -8.11 -5.48
C SER A 35 -2.36 -8.57 -4.09
N PRO A 36 -1.08 -8.94 -3.87
CA PRO A 36 -0.61 -9.34 -2.55
C PRO A 36 -0.63 -8.19 -1.52
N VAL A 37 -0.53 -6.92 -1.96
CA VAL A 37 -0.64 -5.77 -1.05
C VAL A 37 -2.05 -5.69 -0.45
N PHE A 38 -3.09 -5.86 -1.27
CA PHE A 38 -4.48 -5.82 -0.78
C PHE A 38 -4.84 -7.03 0.10
N ILE A 39 -4.29 -8.21 -0.22
CA ILE A 39 -4.42 -9.39 0.65
C ILE A 39 -3.80 -9.09 2.01
N ALA A 40 -2.58 -8.55 2.04
CA ALA A 40 -1.91 -8.19 3.28
C ALA A 40 -2.66 -7.14 4.11
N CYS A 41 -3.32 -6.16 3.47
CA CYS A 41 -4.18 -5.21 4.19
C CYS A 41 -5.26 -5.93 5.02
N GLY A 42 -5.90 -6.96 4.46
CA GLY A 42 -6.89 -7.77 5.16
C GLY A 42 -6.29 -8.58 6.32
N GLU A 43 -5.15 -9.24 6.06
CA GLU A 43 -4.45 -10.05 7.07
C GLU A 43 -3.90 -9.22 8.24
N LEU A 44 -3.40 -8.02 7.96
CA LEU A 44 -2.96 -7.07 8.98
C LEU A 44 -4.15 -6.56 9.79
N ALA A 45 -5.22 -6.15 9.12
CA ALA A 45 -6.42 -5.62 9.76
C ALA A 45 -7.13 -6.61 10.68
N ALA A 46 -7.11 -7.91 10.36
CA ALA A 46 -7.67 -8.97 11.20
C ALA A 46 -7.09 -9.02 12.62
N LYS A 47 -5.93 -8.40 12.85
CA LYS A 47 -5.28 -8.33 14.17
C LYS A 47 -5.79 -7.19 15.06
N TYR A 48 -6.75 -6.39 14.60
CA TYR A 48 -7.28 -5.22 15.29
C TYR A 48 -8.76 -5.41 15.72
N PRO A 49 -9.24 -4.72 16.78
CA PRO A 49 -10.63 -4.82 17.23
C PRO A 49 -11.68 -4.31 16.22
N GLY A 50 -11.26 -3.50 15.23
CA GLY A 50 -12.12 -2.95 14.17
C GLY A 50 -11.57 -3.28 12.78
N PRO A 51 -11.54 -4.56 12.37
CA PRO A 51 -10.79 -5.01 11.20
C PRO A 51 -11.27 -4.35 9.90
N ASN A 52 -12.58 -4.15 9.71
CA ASN A 52 -13.10 -3.52 8.49
C ASN A 52 -12.63 -2.06 8.33
N LEU A 53 -12.64 -1.29 9.42
CA LEU A 53 -12.15 0.09 9.42
C LEU A 53 -10.64 0.13 9.15
N VAL A 54 -9.88 -0.72 9.83
CA VAL A 54 -8.42 -0.78 9.65
C VAL A 54 -8.06 -1.21 8.23
N ALA A 55 -8.74 -2.21 7.66
CA ALA A 55 -8.54 -2.64 6.28
C ALA A 55 -8.78 -1.49 5.30
N ALA A 56 -9.89 -0.74 5.46
CA ALA A 56 -10.19 0.41 4.61
C ALA A 56 -9.10 1.50 4.70
N LEU A 57 -8.57 1.77 5.89
CA LEU A 57 -7.49 2.74 6.07
C LEU A 57 -6.16 2.28 5.46
N LEU A 58 -5.78 1.00 5.64
CA LEU A 58 -4.58 0.42 5.04
C LEU A 58 -4.67 0.41 3.51
N VAL A 59 -5.82 0.04 2.95
CA VAL A 59 -6.09 0.08 1.50
C VAL A 59 -5.99 1.51 0.98
N ARG A 60 -6.56 2.49 1.68
CA ARG A 60 -6.47 3.90 1.30
C ARG A 60 -5.01 4.36 1.24
N GLU A 61 -4.20 4.02 2.23
CA GLU A 61 -2.78 4.37 2.25
C GLU A 61 -2.02 3.74 1.08
N ALA A 62 -2.22 2.44 0.83
CA ALA A 62 -1.63 1.74 -0.30
C ALA A 62 -1.97 2.41 -1.64
N VAL A 63 -3.24 2.78 -1.85
CA VAL A 63 -3.68 3.46 -3.08
C VAL A 63 -3.03 4.84 -3.24
N LEU A 64 -2.96 5.63 -2.17
CA LEU A 64 -2.32 6.95 -2.20
C LEU A 64 -0.82 6.85 -2.51
N SER A 65 -0.12 5.95 -1.82
CA SER A 65 1.32 5.71 -2.03
C SER A 65 1.61 5.22 -3.46
N TYR A 66 0.79 4.32 -4.00
CA TYR A 66 0.88 3.89 -5.40
C TYR A 66 0.68 5.06 -6.38
N ALA A 67 -0.37 5.85 -6.20
CA ALA A 67 -0.70 6.96 -7.10
C ALA A 67 0.41 8.03 -7.11
N ASN A 68 0.89 8.43 -5.93
CA ASN A 68 1.97 9.41 -5.80
C ASN A 68 3.26 8.92 -6.47
N THR A 69 3.61 7.64 -6.27
CA THR A 69 4.79 7.04 -6.92
C THR A 69 4.65 7.03 -8.44
N ARG A 70 3.46 6.74 -8.98
CA ARG A 70 3.20 6.78 -10.43
C ARG A 70 3.31 8.18 -11.02
N VAL A 71 2.92 9.22 -10.27
CA VAL A 71 3.07 10.62 -10.70
C VAL A 71 4.56 10.98 -10.75
N ALA A 72 5.31 10.72 -9.67
CA ALA A 72 6.74 11.03 -9.60
C ALA A 72 7.57 10.33 -10.70
N LEU A 73 7.27 9.06 -11.00
CA LEU A 73 7.95 8.33 -12.07
C LEU A 73 7.68 8.93 -13.45
N ARG A 74 6.45 9.37 -13.72
CA ARG A 74 6.11 10.04 -14.98
C ARG A 74 6.81 11.39 -15.13
N GLU A 75 6.91 12.16 -14.05
CA GLU A 75 7.64 13.44 -14.05
C GLU A 75 9.13 13.24 -14.35
N THR A 76 9.70 12.12 -13.92
CA THR A 76 11.11 11.76 -14.17
C THR A 76 11.35 11.25 -15.59
N GLU A 77 10.38 10.54 -16.21
CA GLU A 77 10.49 10.05 -17.59
C GLU A 77 10.42 11.18 -18.64
N VAL A 78 9.86 12.34 -18.28
CA VAL A 78 9.64 13.49 -19.17
C VAL A 78 10.78 14.53 -19.08
N ALA A 79 11.56 14.53 -17.99
CA ALA A 79 12.64 15.48 -17.73
C ALA A 79 13.96 15.06 -18.39
#